data_AF-A0A6G3WUC2-F1
#
_entry.id   AF-A0A6G3WUC2-F1
#
_cell.length_a   1.000
_cell.length_b   1.000
_cell.length_c   1.000
_cell.angle_alpha   90.00
_cell.angle_beta   90.00
_cell.angle_gamma   90.00
#
_symmetry.space_group_name_H-M   'P 1'
#
loop_
_entity.id
_entity.type
_entity.pdbx_description
1 polymer ?
#
loop_
_entity_poly.entity_id
_entity_poly.type
_entity_poly.pdbx_seq_one_letter_code
_entity_poly.pdbx_strand_id
1 'polypeptide(L)'
;VEEEGENSNGVLVLEKFLGCSTQEAAEAVNDLLTSRLQQFENTALTELGPLCAEKSLDPTQTAAVLAYVKGLQDWQSGGHEWHMRSSRYMNGGGAGEAVAGFGMSAASIRFTLRSETSRVRGQSHVPYQRVGPSLLPS
;
A
#
# COMPACT_ATOMS: atom_id res chain seq x y z
N VAL A 1 16.10 -22.56 -21.31
CA VAL A 1 15.15 -21.50 -20.91
C VAL A 1 14.70 -21.89 -19.53
N GLU A 2 15.38 -21.38 -18.51
CA GLU A 2 14.98 -21.62 -17.12
C GLU A 2 13.71 -20.82 -16.89
N GLU A 3 12.64 -21.54 -16.65
CA GLU A 3 11.33 -21.03 -16.27
C GLU A 3 11.51 -20.43 -14.87
N GLU A 4 11.69 -19.11 -14.77
CA GLU A 4 11.60 -18.40 -13.49
C GLU A 4 10.16 -18.52 -12.99
N GLY A 5 9.88 -19.67 -12.37
CA GLY A 5 8.68 -19.93 -11.59
C GLY A 5 8.70 -19.10 -10.33
N GLU A 6 8.57 -17.79 -10.46
CA GLU A 6 8.32 -16.90 -9.34
C GLU A 6 6.85 -17.07 -8.92
N ASN A 7 6.57 -18.20 -8.27
CA ASN A 7 5.25 -18.56 -7.74
C ASN A 7 4.76 -17.61 -6.63
N SER A 8 5.58 -16.61 -6.25
CA SER A 8 5.24 -15.51 -5.35
C SER A 8 4.81 -14.25 -6.12
N ASN A 9 3.97 -14.42 -7.14
CA ASN A 9 3.41 -13.32 -7.92
C ASN A 9 1.95 -13.07 -7.52
N GLY A 10 1.66 -11.88 -6.98
CA GLY A 10 0.30 -11.51 -6.55
C GLY A 10 -0.74 -11.57 -7.68
N VAL A 11 -0.35 -11.29 -8.92
CA VAL A 11 -1.23 -11.38 -10.09
C VAL A 11 -1.63 -12.83 -10.31
N LEU A 12 -0.66 -13.75 -10.33
CA LEU A 12 -0.91 -15.18 -10.53
C LEU A 12 -1.77 -15.77 -9.41
N VAL A 13 -1.58 -15.30 -8.17
CA VAL A 13 -2.41 -15.69 -7.02
C VAL A 13 -3.86 -15.24 -7.22
N LEU A 14 -4.09 -13.98 -7.58
CA LEU A 14 -5.42 -13.42 -7.79
C LEU A 14 -6.12 -14.02 -9.01
N GLU A 15 -5.39 -14.22 -10.11
CA GLU A 15 -5.88 -14.87 -11.33
C GLU A 15 -6.42 -16.27 -11.04
N LYS A 16 -5.63 -17.11 -10.36
CA LYS A 16 -6.02 -18.47 -9.99
C LYS A 16 -7.17 -18.50 -8.98
N PHE A 17 -7.14 -17.63 -7.97
CA PHE A 17 -8.14 -17.63 -6.91
C PHE A 17 -9.50 -17.13 -7.38
N LEU A 18 -9.51 -16.08 -8.23
CA LEU A 18 -10.75 -15.48 -8.73
C LEU A 18 -11.22 -16.08 -10.06
N GLY A 19 -10.37 -16.86 -10.74
CA GLY A 19 -10.67 -17.42 -12.06
C GLY A 19 -10.87 -16.35 -13.13
N CYS A 20 -10.17 -15.23 -13.03
CA CYS A 20 -10.26 -14.10 -13.96
C CYS A 20 -9.11 -14.10 -14.97
N SER A 21 -9.12 -13.16 -15.91
CA SER A 21 -7.99 -12.95 -16.81
C SER A 21 -6.77 -12.34 -16.10
N THR A 22 -5.58 -12.53 -16.66
CA THR A 22 -4.33 -11.93 -16.16
C THR A 22 -4.43 -10.41 -16.01
N GLN A 23 -5.09 -9.73 -16.95
CA GLN A 23 -5.26 -8.27 -16.92
C GLN A 23 -6.16 -7.84 -15.75
N GLU A 24 -7.29 -8.53 -15.55
CA GLU A 24 -8.19 -8.26 -14.42
C GLU A 24 -7.50 -8.52 -13.07
N ALA A 25 -6.66 -9.56 -13.00
CA ALA A 25 -5.85 -9.85 -11.81
C ALA A 25 -4.80 -8.76 -11.56
N ALA A 26 -4.14 -8.25 -12.60
CA ALA A 26 -3.17 -7.16 -12.49
C ALA A 26 -3.83 -5.86 -12.01
N GLU A 27 -5.02 -5.54 -12.53
CA GLU A 27 -5.82 -4.39 -12.07
C GLU A 27 -6.23 -4.55 -10.61
N ALA A 28 -6.66 -5.75 -10.19
CA ALA A 28 -7.00 -6.02 -8.79
C ALA A 28 -5.78 -5.90 -7.85
N VAL A 29 -4.60 -6.36 -8.27
CA VAL A 29 -3.34 -6.14 -7.53
C VAL A 29 -3.03 -4.65 -7.42
N ASN A 30 -3.16 -3.90 -8.51
CA ASN A 30 -2.91 -2.45 -8.51
C ASN A 30 -3.87 -1.69 -7.59
N ASP A 31 -5.15 -2.05 -7.58
CA ASP A 31 -6.14 -1.49 -6.66
C ASP A 31 -5.78 -1.80 -5.20
N LEU A 32 -5.30 -3.03 -4.91
CA LEU A 32 -4.86 -3.42 -3.58
C LEU A 32 -3.63 -2.62 -3.14
N LEU A 33 -2.63 -2.47 -4.00
CA LEU A 33 -1.43 -1.66 -3.73
C LEU A 33 -1.80 -0.21 -3.43
N THR A 34 -2.67 0.36 -4.25
CA THR A 34 -3.19 1.73 -4.07
C THR A 34 -3.92 1.88 -2.73
N SER A 35 -4.75 0.90 -2.38
CA SER A 35 -5.47 0.91 -1.09
C SER A 35 -4.52 0.79 0.10
N ARG A 36 -3.46 -0.02 0.01
CA ARG A 36 -2.49 -0.18 1.10
C ARG A 36 -1.63 1.06 1.29
N LEU A 37 -1.23 1.74 0.22
CA LEU A 37 -0.52 3.00 0.30
C LEU A 37 -1.37 4.06 1.03
N GLN A 38 -2.65 4.15 0.71
CA GLN A 38 -3.54 5.12 1.37
C GLN A 38 -3.80 4.80 2.82
N GLN A 39 -3.92 3.51 3.16
CA GLN A 39 -4.02 3.09 4.54
C GLN A 39 -2.75 3.49 5.31
N PHE A 40 -1.58 3.27 4.73
CA PHE A 40 -0.31 3.69 5.32
C PHE A 40 -0.29 5.20 5.58
N GLU A 41 -0.63 6.02 4.59
CA GLU A 41 -0.68 7.49 4.75
C GLU A 41 -1.68 7.92 5.83
N ASN A 42 -2.86 7.30 5.88
CA ASN A 42 -3.87 7.61 6.88
C ASN A 42 -3.37 7.26 8.30
N THR A 43 -2.80 6.07 8.49
CA THR A 43 -2.23 5.65 9.79
C THR A 43 -1.09 6.59 10.20
N ALA A 44 -0.21 6.93 9.26
CA ALA A 44 0.91 7.84 9.53
C ALA A 44 0.43 9.23 9.98
N LEU A 45 -0.60 9.78 9.32
CA LEU A 45 -1.10 11.14 9.59
C LEU A 45 -2.05 11.23 10.77
N THR A 46 -2.80 10.16 11.09
CA THR A 46 -3.94 10.27 12.01
C THR A 46 -3.81 9.39 13.25
N GLU A 47 -3.10 8.26 13.18
CA GLU A 47 -3.05 7.29 14.28
C GLU A 47 -1.75 7.41 15.11
N LEU A 48 -0.63 7.77 14.48
CA LEU A 48 0.67 7.83 15.16
C LEU A 48 0.73 8.89 16.27
N GLY A 49 0.16 10.07 16.04
CA GLY A 49 0.14 11.14 17.04
C GLY A 49 -0.56 10.72 18.34
N PRO A 50 -1.83 10.26 18.27
CA PRO A 50 -2.53 9.69 19.42
C PRO A 50 -1.78 8.56 20.10
N LEU A 51 -1.17 7.65 19.32
CA LEU A 51 -0.40 6.53 19.88
C LEU A 51 0.84 7.01 20.66
N CYS A 52 1.58 7.99 20.13
CA CYS A 52 2.73 8.57 20.83
C CYS A 52 2.30 9.24 22.15
N ALA A 53 1.16 9.93 22.15
CA ALA A 53 0.58 10.54 23.34
C ALA A 53 0.14 9.49 24.37
N GLU A 54 -0.53 8.41 23.94
CA GLU A 54 -0.94 7.29 24.80
C GLU A 54 0.27 6.65 25.48
N LYS A 55 1.38 6.51 24.76
CA LYS A 55 2.64 5.96 25.30
C LYS A 55 3.49 6.97 26.05
N SER A 56 3.02 8.22 26.19
CA SER A 56 3.74 9.31 26.87
C SER A 56 5.16 9.52 26.33
N LEU A 57 5.33 9.39 25.01
CA LEU A 57 6.63 9.62 24.38
C LEU A 57 7.02 11.10 24.49
N ASP A 58 8.28 11.35 24.77
CA ASP A 58 8.83 12.71 24.72
C ASP A 58 8.95 13.21 23.25
N PRO A 59 9.20 14.52 23.04
CA PRO A 59 9.33 15.07 21.69
C PRO A 59 10.44 14.42 20.84
N THR A 60 11.55 14.01 21.47
CA THR A 60 12.68 13.37 20.78
C THR A 60 12.32 11.96 20.33
N GLN A 61 11.65 11.19 21.19
CA GLN A 61 11.14 9.85 20.88
C GLN A 61 10.07 9.90 19.78
N THR A 62 9.14 10.85 19.87
CA THR A 62 8.10 11.05 18.85
C THR A 62 8.73 11.41 17.50
N ALA A 63 9.73 12.30 17.49
CA ALA A 63 10.46 12.65 16.27
C ALA A 63 11.19 11.45 15.66
N ALA A 64 11.76 10.56 16.49
CA ALA A 64 12.42 9.34 16.01
C ALA A 64 11.43 8.37 15.34
N VAL A 65 10.23 8.19 15.92
CA VAL A 65 9.16 7.38 15.31
C VAL A 65 8.73 7.96 13.96
N LEU A 66 8.50 9.28 13.89
CA LEU A 66 8.09 9.94 12.66
C LEU A 66 9.18 9.89 11.58
N ALA A 67 10.45 10.03 11.96
CA ALA A 67 11.58 9.88 11.04
C ALA A 67 11.68 8.46 10.47
N TYR A 68 11.45 7.44 11.30
CA TYR A 68 11.40 6.06 10.85
C TYR A 68 10.26 5.83 9.84
N VAL A 69 9.06 6.32 10.14
CA VAL A 69 7.88 6.22 9.26
C VAL A 69 8.12 6.94 7.93
N LYS A 70 8.76 8.11 7.97
CA LYS A 70 9.18 8.82 6.76
C LYS A 70 10.18 8.00 5.93
N GLY A 71 11.11 7.31 6.57
CA GLY A 71 12.02 6.37 5.91
C GLY A 71 11.29 5.25 5.17
N LEU A 72 10.18 4.73 5.74
CA LEU A 72 9.35 3.73 5.07
C LEU A 72 8.60 4.28 3.85
N GLN A 73 8.15 5.54 3.89
CA GLN A 73 7.56 6.22 2.72
C GLN A 73 8.59 6.40 1.60
N ASP A 74 9.79 6.83 1.95
CA ASP A 74 10.88 7.03 1.00
C ASP A 74 11.32 5.71 0.37
N TRP A 75 11.34 4.63 1.16
CA TRP A 75 11.62 3.31 0.62
C TRP A 75 10.56 2.83 -0.37
N GLN A 76 9.26 3.06 -0.10
CA GLN A 76 8.18 2.70 -1.03
C GLN A 76 8.30 3.46 -2.37
N SER A 77 8.48 4.78 -2.31
CA SER A 77 8.64 5.60 -3.52
C SER A 77 9.91 5.27 -4.30
N GLY A 78 11.04 5.05 -3.60
CA GLY A 78 12.30 4.65 -4.22
C GLY A 78 12.24 3.25 -4.86
N GLY A 79 11.54 2.31 -4.23
CA GLY A 79 11.29 0.98 -4.78
C GLY A 79 10.51 1.02 -6.09
N HIS A 80 9.46 1.86 -6.17
CA HIS A 80 8.69 2.04 -7.41
C HIS A 80 9.53 2.61 -8.55
N GLU A 81 10.28 3.69 -8.27
CA GLU A 81 11.19 4.29 -9.26
C GLU A 81 12.28 3.32 -9.74
N TRP A 82 12.82 2.52 -8.83
CA TRP A 82 13.81 1.51 -9.18
C TRP A 82 13.22 0.42 -10.09
N HIS A 83 12.01 -0.05 -9.84
CA HIS A 83 11.33 -1.02 -10.72
C HIS A 83 11.10 -0.46 -12.12
N MET A 84 10.71 0.81 -12.24
CA MET A 84 10.46 1.47 -13.54
C MET A 84 11.76 1.72 -14.35
N ARG A 85 12.91 1.84 -13.68
CA ARG A 85 14.19 2.18 -14.33
C ARG A 85 15.14 0.99 -14.49
N SER A 86 14.92 -0.09 -13.76
CA SER A 86 15.79 -1.26 -13.79
C SER A 86 15.52 -2.10 -15.06
N SER A 87 16.59 -2.42 -15.79
CA SER A 87 16.54 -3.32 -16.95
C SER A 87 16.05 -4.73 -16.60
N ARG A 88 16.03 -5.08 -15.30
CA ARG A 88 15.53 -6.36 -14.79
C ARG A 88 14.04 -6.61 -15.08
N TYR A 89 13.23 -5.55 -15.20
CA TYR A 89 11.78 -5.65 -15.42
C TYR A 89 11.32 -5.03 -16.73
N MET A 90 12.24 -4.56 -17.58
CA MET A 90 11.96 -4.00 -18.90
C MET A 90 11.99 -5.10 -19.96
N ASN A 91 10.83 -5.71 -20.24
CA ASN A 91 10.68 -6.50 -21.46
C ASN A 91 10.55 -5.53 -22.64
N GLY A 92 11.53 -5.56 -23.56
CA GLY A 92 11.72 -4.55 -24.60
C GLY A 92 10.44 -4.16 -25.36
N GLY A 93 9.99 -2.92 -25.14
CA GLY A 93 8.94 -2.30 -25.93
C GLY A 93 8.22 -1.17 -25.20
N GLY A 94 8.65 0.08 -25.44
CA GLY A 94 7.84 1.28 -25.16
C GLY A 94 8.47 2.24 -24.17
N ALA A 95 9.28 3.17 -24.69
CA ALA A 95 9.61 4.41 -23.98
C ALA A 95 8.32 5.22 -23.78
N GLY A 96 7.73 5.14 -22.60
CA GLY A 96 6.68 6.04 -22.14
C GLY A 96 7.30 7.29 -21.52
N GLU A 97 6.92 8.44 -22.06
CA GLU A 97 7.39 9.79 -21.72
C GLU A 97 7.50 10.04 -20.20
N ALA A 98 8.70 10.42 -19.75
CA ALA A 98 8.94 10.83 -18.39
C ALA A 98 8.27 12.19 -18.13
N VAL A 99 7.17 12.19 -17.37
CA VAL A 99 6.56 13.43 -16.89
C VAL A 99 7.39 13.92 -15.70
N ALA A 100 8.26 14.90 -15.94
CA ALA A 100 9.01 15.57 -14.89
C ALA A 100 8.05 16.39 -14.01
N GLY A 101 7.84 15.94 -12.77
CA GLY A 101 7.00 16.62 -11.78
C GLY A 101 7.58 16.49 -10.39
N PHE A 102 8.49 17.41 -10.04
CA PHE A 102 8.98 17.61 -8.68
C PHE A 102 7.78 17.97 -7.77
N GLY A 103 7.40 17.06 -6.86
CA GLY A 103 6.79 17.43 -5.59
C GLY A 103 5.28 17.26 -5.36
N MET A 104 4.46 16.71 -6.26
CA MET A 104 2.99 16.58 -6.01
C MET A 104 2.35 15.30 -6.59
N SER A 105 2.92 14.11 -6.34
CA SER A 105 2.38 12.83 -6.85
C SER A 105 1.03 12.40 -6.26
N ALA A 106 0.52 13.08 -5.23
CA ALA A 106 -0.81 12.81 -4.69
C ALA A 106 -1.96 13.28 -5.62
N ALA A 107 -1.69 14.23 -6.52
CA ALA A 107 -2.72 14.84 -7.38
C ALA A 107 -2.96 14.10 -8.72
N SER A 108 -2.12 13.12 -9.07
CA SER A 108 -2.19 12.40 -10.35
C SER A 108 -2.78 10.99 -10.25
N ILE A 109 -3.17 10.55 -9.05
CA ILE A 109 -3.80 9.24 -8.85
C ILE A 109 -5.23 9.30 -9.39
N ARG A 110 -5.43 8.80 -10.62
CA ARG A 110 -6.77 8.56 -11.16
C ARG A 110 -7.43 7.45 -10.35
N PHE A 111 -8.35 7.85 -9.48
CA PHE A 111 -9.15 6.94 -8.68
C PHE A 111 -10.13 6.17 -9.57
N THR A 112 -10.05 4.85 -9.55
CA THR A 112 -11.10 3.99 -10.10
C THR A 112 -12.27 3.96 -9.11
N LEU A 113 -13.51 3.92 -9.62
CA LEU A 113 -14.73 3.83 -8.80
C LEU A 113 -14.71 2.62 -7.83
N ARG A 114 -14.02 1.54 -8.25
CA ARG A 114 -13.78 0.34 -7.44
C ARG A 114 -12.85 0.59 -6.24
N SER A 115 -11.83 1.40 -6.46
CA SER A 115 -10.91 1.83 -5.42
C SER A 115 -11.63 2.73 -4.40
N GLU A 116 -12.53 3.61 -4.84
CA GLU A 116 -13.31 4.49 -3.95
C GLU A 116 -14.31 3.72 -3.08
N THR A 117 -15.04 2.76 -3.65
CA THR A 117 -15.96 1.91 -2.88
C THR A 117 -15.26 1.04 -1.85
N SER A 118 -14.05 0.55 -2.16
CA SER A 118 -13.21 -0.18 -1.20
C SER A 118 -12.74 0.71 -0.03
N ARG A 119 -12.47 2.00 -0.28
CA ARG A 119 -12.10 2.97 0.79
C ARG A 119 -13.19 3.14 1.83
N VAL A 120 -14.43 3.34 1.40
CA VAL A 120 -15.57 3.58 2.30
C VAL A 120 -15.74 2.39 3.27
N ARG A 121 -15.55 1.17 2.77
CA ARG A 121 -15.61 -0.04 3.60
C ARG A 121 -14.43 -0.18 4.55
N GLY A 122 -13.22 0.20 4.14
CA GLY A 122 -12.02 0.16 4.97
C GLY A 122 -12.04 1.17 6.13
N GLN A 123 -12.62 2.35 5.91
CA GLN A 123 -12.74 3.42 6.93
C GLN A 123 -13.83 3.17 7.97
N SER A 124 -14.68 2.16 7.79
CA SER A 124 -15.75 1.81 8.74
C SER A 124 -15.25 0.98 9.93
N HIS A 125 -13.98 0.58 9.95
CA HIS A 125 -13.42 -0.20 11.05
C HIS A 125 -13.18 0.68 12.28
N VAL A 126 -13.77 0.32 13.42
CA VAL A 126 -13.54 0.99 14.71
C VAL A 126 -12.44 0.23 15.46
N PRO A 127 -11.24 0.79 15.61
CA PRO A 127 -10.20 0.18 16.43
C PRO A 127 -10.67 0.06 17.89
N TYR A 128 -10.28 -1.02 18.58
CA TYR A 128 -10.60 -1.25 20.00
C TYR A 128 -12.11 -1.30 20.31
N GLN A 129 -12.93 -1.79 19.38
CA GLN A 129 -14.35 -2.00 19.62
C GLN A 129 -14.55 -2.87 20.88
N ARG A 130 -15.18 -2.31 21.93
CA ARG A 130 -15.54 -3.06 23.14
C ARG A 130 -16.47 -4.20 22.74
N VAL A 131 -15.94 -5.41 22.70
CA VAL A 131 -16.73 -6.63 22.57
C VAL A 131 -17.21 -7.08 23.95
N GLY A 132 -18.39 -7.69 24.01
CA GLY A 132 -18.91 -8.30 25.23
C GLY A 132 -17.98 -9.40 25.78
N PRO A 133 -18.17 -9.85 27.02
CA PRO A 133 -17.32 -10.85 27.63
C PRO A 133 -17.28 -12.14 26.79
N SER A 134 -16.07 -12.65 26.54
CA SER A 134 -15.86 -13.91 25.83
C SER A 134 -16.44 -15.06 26.65
N LEU A 135 -17.33 -15.85 26.04
CA LEU A 135 -17.84 -17.07 26.64
C LEU A 135 -16.74 -18.13 26.55
N LEU A 136 -16.11 -18.43 27.68
CA LEU A 136 -15.15 -19.53 27.79
C LEU A 136 -15.92 -20.88 27.76
N PRO A 137 -15.42 -21.90 27.04
CA PRO A 137 -16.01 -23.23 27.08
C PRO A 137 -15.95 -23.80 28.51
N SER A 138 -17.07 -24.36 28.95
CA SER A 138 -17.22 -25.08 30.23
C SER A 138 -16.48 -26.40 30.27
#